data_AF-A0A9P4MDS8-F1
#
_entry.id   AF-A0A9P4MDS8-F1
#
_cell.length_a   1.000
_cell.length_b   1.000
_cell.length_c   1.000
_cell.angle_alpha   90.00
_cell.angle_beta   90.00
_cell.angle_gamma   90.00
#
_symmetry.space_group_name_H-M   'P 1'
#
loop_
_entity.id
_entity.type
_entity.pdbx_description
1 polymer ?
#
loop_
_entity_poly.entity_id
_entity_poly.type
_entity_poly.pdbx_seq_one_letter_code
_entity_poly.pdbx_strand_id
1 'polypeptide(L)'
;MSKRSSTEEYLQKYRDRKPDFVKLWDQHLEENPQNCKPTFTTNMPVLPQEEETHGNITDQVAKGSDESTASSHPIHQDKATVQDHHANPGPVIAENLGEPASKEELKKRSDELNKK
;
A
#
# COMPACT_ATOMS: atom_id res chain seq x y z
N MET A 1 -10.01 19.81 -39.66
CA MET A 1 -9.55 20.29 -38.34
C MET A 1 -9.67 19.13 -37.36
N SER A 2 -8.56 18.47 -37.03
CA SER A 2 -8.55 17.29 -36.17
C SER A 2 -8.77 17.74 -34.72
N LYS A 3 -9.87 17.32 -34.09
CA LYS A 3 -10.13 17.58 -32.67
C LYS A 3 -9.13 16.73 -31.90
N ARG A 4 -8.17 17.38 -31.22
CA ARG A 4 -7.26 16.66 -30.31
C ARG A 4 -8.13 15.90 -29.31
N SER A 5 -7.82 14.64 -29.09
CA SER A 5 -8.52 13.83 -28.12
C SER A 5 -8.45 14.53 -26.75
N SER A 6 -9.51 14.49 -25.93
CA SER A 6 -9.55 15.14 -24.60
C SER A 6 -8.32 14.81 -23.73
N THR A 7 -7.75 13.62 -23.94
CA THR A 7 -6.50 13.15 -23.34
C THR A 7 -5.25 13.93 -23.78
N GLU A 8 -5.14 14.29 -25.06
CA GLU A 8 -4.01 15.10 -25.58
C GLU A 8 -4.03 16.52 -25.02
N GLU A 9 -5.22 17.11 -24.89
CA GLU A 9 -5.36 18.44 -24.29
C GLU A 9 -4.94 18.45 -22.82
N TYR A 10 -5.32 17.42 -22.06
CA TYR A 10 -4.90 17.25 -20.67
C TYR A 10 -3.39 17.08 -20.54
N LEU A 11 -2.78 16.25 -21.40
CA LEU A 11 -1.33 16.04 -21.42
C LEU A 11 -0.57 17.33 -21.74
N GLN A 12 -1.08 18.13 -22.67
CA GLN A 12 -0.46 19.42 -23.00
C GLN A 12 -0.52 20.38 -21.80
N LYS A 13 -1.68 20.52 -21.16
CA LYS A 13 -1.85 21.36 -19.97
C LYS A 13 -0.95 20.92 -18.80
N TYR A 14 -0.74 19.61 -18.65
CA TYR A 14 0.18 19.06 -17.64
C TYR A 14 1.64 19.44 -17.92
N ARG A 15 2.07 19.31 -19.19
CA ARG A 15 3.42 19.73 -19.63
C ARG A 15 3.66 21.22 -19.41
N ASP A 16 2.70 22.06 -19.77
CA ASP A 16 2.80 23.52 -19.62
C ASP A 16 2.90 23.94 -18.14
N ARG A 17 2.29 23.17 -17.22
CA ARG A 17 2.33 23.43 -15.78
C ARG A 17 3.66 23.07 -15.12
N LYS A 18 4.44 22.17 -15.73
CA LYS A 18 5.70 21.65 -15.17
C LYS A 18 6.82 21.69 -16.21
N PRO A 19 7.26 22.90 -16.65
CA PRO A 19 8.30 23.03 -17.66
C PRO A 19 9.64 22.42 -17.20
N ASP A 20 9.94 22.48 -15.90
CA ASP A 20 11.18 21.95 -15.33
C ASP A 20 11.22 20.42 -15.38
N PHE A 21 10.07 19.76 -15.17
CA PHE A 21 9.97 18.31 -15.26
C PHE A 21 10.14 17.83 -16.70
N VAL A 22 9.58 18.55 -17.67
CA VAL A 22 9.74 18.23 -19.10
C VAL A 22 11.21 18.35 -19.49
N LYS A 23 11.89 19.43 -19.09
CA LYS A 23 13.34 19.60 -19.34
C LYS A 23 14.18 18.50 -18.71
N LEU A 24 13.90 18.12 -17.46
CA LEU A 24 14.59 17.02 -16.78
C LEU A 24 14.36 15.68 -17.50
N TRP A 25 13.15 15.44 -17.98
CA TRP A 25 12.80 14.23 -18.71
C TRP A 25 13.50 14.17 -20.08
N ASP A 26 13.51 15.28 -20.81
CA ASP A 26 14.18 15.40 -22.11
C ASP A 26 15.70 15.23 -21.95
N GLN A 27 16.29 15.87 -20.93
CA GLN A 27 17.70 15.71 -20.58
C GLN A 27 18.04 14.26 -20.25
N HIS A 28 17.22 13.56 -19.46
CA HIS A 28 17.43 12.14 -19.16
C HIS A 28 17.36 11.25 -20.42
N LEU A 29 16.47 11.58 -21.36
CA LEU A 29 16.33 10.88 -22.64
C LEU A 29 17.55 11.09 -23.55
N GLU A 30 18.09 12.30 -23.57
CA GLU A 30 19.29 12.68 -24.34
C GLU A 30 20.58 12.09 -23.75
N GLU A 31 20.67 12.01 -22.43
CA GLU A 31 21.84 11.48 -21.71
C GLU A 31 21.94 9.94 -21.76
N ASN A 32 20.83 9.23 -21.97
CA ASN A 32 20.79 7.76 -22.00
C ASN A 32 19.97 7.16 -23.16
N PRO A 33 20.35 7.37 -24.42
CA PRO A 33 19.66 6.77 -25.57
C PRO A 33 19.79 5.24 -25.64
N GLN A 34 20.67 4.64 -24.83
CA GLN A 34 20.96 3.20 -24.83
C GLN A 34 20.17 2.38 -23.79
N ASN A 35 19.46 3.01 -22.86
CA ASN A 35 18.76 2.28 -21.78
C ASN A 35 17.32 1.82 -22.14
N CYS A 36 16.89 2.03 -23.39
CA CYS A 36 15.53 1.73 -23.85
C CYS A 36 15.41 0.38 -24.61
N LYS A 37 16.49 -0.40 -24.72
CA LYS A 37 16.44 -1.75 -25.29
C LYS A 37 16.68 -2.75 -24.15
N PRO A 38 15.73 -3.66 -23.84
CA PRO A 38 16.00 -4.71 -22.87
C PRO A 38 17.09 -5.63 -23.43
N THR A 39 18.33 -5.43 -23.01
CA THR A 39 19.40 -6.40 -23.23
C THR A 39 19.17 -7.54 -22.26
N PHE A 40 18.41 -8.55 -22.69
CA PHE A 40 18.18 -9.80 -21.93
C PHE A 40 19.49 -10.58 -21.63
N THR A 41 20.64 -10.12 -22.13
CA THR A 41 21.94 -10.79 -22.01
C THR A 41 22.90 -10.10 -21.04
N THR A 42 22.41 -9.29 -20.11
CA THR A 42 23.20 -8.91 -18.95
C THR A 42 23.19 -10.11 -17.99
N ASN A 43 24.32 -10.81 -17.87
CA ASN A 43 24.55 -11.77 -16.78
C ASN A 43 24.45 -11.01 -15.46
N MET A 44 23.21 -10.86 -14.97
CA MET A 44 22.93 -10.36 -13.65
C MET A 44 23.56 -11.37 -12.68
N PRO A 45 24.40 -10.92 -11.72
CA PRO A 45 24.90 -11.82 -10.68
C PRO A 45 23.70 -12.40 -9.94
N VAL A 46 23.40 -13.68 -10.20
CA VAL A 46 22.37 -14.43 -9.49
C VAL A 46 22.91 -14.63 -8.08
N LEU A 47 22.15 -14.17 -7.09
CA LEU A 47 22.44 -14.51 -5.71
C LEU A 47 22.19 -16.01 -5.54
N PRO A 48 23.13 -16.79 -4.95
CA PRO A 48 22.94 -18.24 -4.77
C PRO A 48 21.68 -18.58 -3.96
N GLN A 49 21.21 -17.64 -3.15
CA GLN A 49 19.96 -17.75 -2.38
C GLN A 49 18.69 -17.83 -3.26
N GLU A 50 18.74 -17.41 -4.52
CA GLU A 50 17.60 -17.56 -5.46
C GLU A 50 17.55 -18.93 -6.16
N GLU A 51 18.68 -19.66 -6.21
CA GLU A 51 18.73 -21.04 -6.74
C GLU A 51 18.10 -22.03 -5.76
N GLU A 52 18.22 -21.74 -4.46
CA GLU A 52 17.59 -22.52 -3.40
C GLU A 52 16.18 -21.98 -3.10
N THR A 53 15.17 -22.46 -3.84
CA THR A 53 13.76 -22.15 -3.57
C THR A 53 13.29 -22.83 -2.29
N HIS A 54 13.69 -22.29 -1.14
CA HIS A 54 13.27 -22.75 0.19
C HIS A 54 11.81 -22.35 0.49
N GLY A 55 10.85 -22.86 -0.29
CA GLY A 55 9.42 -22.64 -0.05
C GLY A 55 8.95 -21.18 -0.12
N ASN A 56 7.64 -21.00 -0.03
CA ASN A 56 7.02 -19.67 0.02
C ASN A 56 7.44 -18.95 1.32
N ILE A 57 7.58 -17.62 1.30
CA ILE A 57 7.94 -16.81 2.48
C ILE A 57 7.02 -17.07 3.67
N THR A 58 5.73 -17.33 3.42
CA THR A 58 4.75 -17.74 4.43
C THR A 58 5.12 -19.04 5.13
N ASP A 59 5.73 -19.97 4.39
CA ASP A 59 6.15 -21.28 4.87
C ASP A 59 7.43 -21.18 5.73
N GLN A 60 8.32 -20.24 5.40
CA GLN A 60 9.51 -19.92 6.20
C GLN A 60 9.15 -19.23 7.52
N VAL A 61 8.20 -18.29 7.50
CA VAL A 61 7.71 -17.62 8.72
C VAL A 61 7.00 -18.60 9.64
N ALA A 62 6.24 -19.55 9.08
CA ALA A 62 5.60 -20.61 9.86
C ALA A 62 6.60 -21.61 10.47
N LYS A 63 7.70 -21.93 9.77
CA LYS A 63 8.74 -22.84 10.28
C LYS A 63 9.69 -22.16 11.28
N GLY A 64 9.88 -20.85 11.19
CA GLY A 64 10.77 -20.09 12.08
C GLY A 64 10.09 -19.53 13.34
N SER A 65 8.77 -19.73 13.50
CA SER A 65 8.03 -19.14 14.61
C SER A 65 8.20 -19.84 15.97
N ASP A 66 8.76 -21.05 15.99
CA ASP A 66 8.84 -21.87 17.22
C ASP A 66 9.77 -21.26 18.30
N GLU A 67 10.81 -20.52 17.89
CA GLU A 67 11.78 -19.88 18.80
C GLU A 67 11.57 -18.36 18.93
N SER A 68 10.44 -17.83 18.44
CA SER A 68 10.19 -16.38 18.43
C SER A 68 9.80 -15.85 19.82
N THR A 69 10.67 -15.01 20.40
CA THR A 69 10.41 -14.29 21.67
C THR A 69 9.40 -13.15 21.55
N ALA A 70 8.84 -12.90 20.36
CA ALA A 70 7.83 -11.88 20.13
C ALA A 70 6.60 -12.02 21.05
N SER A 71 6.24 -13.25 21.45
CA SER A 71 5.11 -13.53 22.35
C SER A 71 5.49 -13.64 23.84
N SER A 72 6.73 -13.35 24.22
CA SER A 72 7.21 -13.53 25.62
C SER A 72 6.79 -12.39 26.57
N HIS A 73 6.06 -11.39 26.07
CA HIS A 73 5.61 -10.27 26.90
C HIS A 73 4.59 -10.74 27.96
N PRO A 74 4.57 -10.18 29.20
CA PRO A 74 3.68 -10.61 30.26
C PRO A 74 2.19 -10.64 29.89
N ILE A 75 1.78 -9.74 29.00
CA ILE A 75 0.40 -9.63 28.48
C ILE A 75 0.01 -10.81 27.58
N HIS A 76 0.99 -11.53 27.01
CA HIS A 76 0.80 -12.64 26.09
C HIS A 76 1.02 -14.01 26.74
N GLN A 77 1.13 -14.08 28.08
CA GLN A 77 1.31 -15.35 28.82
C GLN A 77 0.00 -16.16 28.88
N ASP A 78 -1.14 -15.47 28.89
CA ASP A 78 -2.46 -16.11 28.90
C ASP A 78 -2.85 -16.48 27.47
N LYS A 79 -2.56 -17.72 27.08
CA LYS A 79 -3.00 -18.28 25.80
C LYS A 79 -4.53 -18.40 25.83
N ALA A 80 -5.21 -17.66 24.95
CA ALA A 80 -6.63 -17.85 24.73
C ALA A 80 -6.91 -19.31 24.35
N THR A 81 -7.83 -19.93 25.07
CA THR A 81 -8.32 -21.27 24.78
C THR A 81 -9.39 -21.20 23.69
N VAL A 82 -9.65 -22.32 23.01
CA VAL A 82 -10.67 -22.38 21.95
C VAL A 82 -12.04 -21.91 22.47
N GLN A 83 -12.31 -22.16 23.75
CA GLN A 83 -13.51 -21.78 24.49
C GLN A 83 -13.70 -20.26 24.59
N ASP A 84 -12.61 -19.48 24.61
CA ASP A 84 -12.67 -18.01 24.69
C ASP A 84 -13.19 -17.37 23.41
N HIS A 85 -13.03 -18.07 22.27
CA HIS A 85 -13.56 -17.65 20.96
C HIS A 85 -14.99 -18.15 20.69
N HIS A 86 -15.51 -19.06 21.53
CA HIS A 86 -16.87 -19.59 21.39
C HIS A 86 -17.94 -18.70 22.02
N ALA A 87 -17.56 -17.82 22.96
CA ALA A 87 -18.51 -16.99 23.68
C ALA A 87 -19.20 -15.94 22.78
N ASN A 88 -18.53 -15.43 21.75
CA ASN A 88 -19.08 -14.47 20.79
C ASN A 88 -18.57 -14.74 19.37
N PRO A 89 -19.21 -15.67 18.62
CA PRO A 89 -18.89 -15.91 17.22
C PRO A 89 -19.42 -14.75 16.36
N GLY A 90 -18.68 -13.66 16.32
CA GLY A 90 -19.00 -12.46 15.54
C GLY A 90 -18.47 -11.17 16.18
N PRO A 91 -18.47 -10.04 15.45
CA PRO A 91 -18.14 -8.75 16.04
C PRO A 91 -19.14 -8.44 17.17
N VAL A 92 -18.62 -8.18 18.38
CA VAL A 92 -19.41 -7.79 19.54
C VAL A 92 -20.05 -6.43 19.24
N ILE A 93 -21.33 -6.42 18.95
CA ILE A 93 -22.12 -5.20 18.85
C ILE A 93 -22.37 -4.75 20.30
N ALA A 94 -21.59 -3.79 20.78
CA ALA A 94 -21.84 -3.20 22.08
C ALA A 94 -23.17 -2.43 22.03
N GLU A 95 -24.16 -2.90 22.78
CA GLU A 95 -25.53 -2.34 22.83
C GLU A 95 -25.59 -0.91 23.37
N ASN A 96 -24.49 -0.43 23.98
CA ASN A 96 -24.36 0.91 24.57
C ASN A 96 -23.36 1.80 23.80
N LEU A 97 -23.19 1.59 22.49
CA LEU A 97 -22.64 2.63 21.63
C LEU A 97 -23.73 3.70 21.52
N GLY A 98 -23.61 4.76 22.31
CA GLY A 98 -24.63 5.81 22.47
C GLY A 98 -25.23 6.30 21.15
N GLU A 99 -26.43 6.89 21.23
CA GLU A 99 -27.25 7.22 20.06
C GLU A 99 -26.42 7.86 18.92
N PRO A 100 -26.44 7.28 17.71
CA PRO A 100 -25.73 7.85 16.59
C PRO A 100 -26.27 9.26 16.38
N ALA A 101 -25.37 10.26 16.47
CA ALA A 101 -25.74 11.65 16.29
C ALA A 101 -26.57 11.81 15.03
N SER A 102 -27.71 12.51 15.16
CA SER A 102 -28.65 12.66 14.06
C SER A 102 -27.95 13.23 12.83
N LYS A 103 -28.39 12.82 11.63
CA LYS A 103 -27.77 13.22 10.35
C LYS A 103 -27.61 14.74 10.20
N GLU A 104 -28.48 15.52 10.86
CA GLU A 104 -28.45 16.98 10.84
C GLU A 104 -27.33 17.58 11.70
N GLU A 105 -27.00 16.96 12.83
CA GLU A 105 -25.90 17.41 13.70
C GLU A 105 -24.53 17.07 13.12
N LEU A 106 -24.42 15.96 12.38
CA LEU A 106 -23.19 15.62 11.66
C LEU A 106 -22.92 16.60 10.52
N LYS A 107 -23.98 17.03 9.81
CA LYS A 107 -23.86 18.00 8.72
C LYS A 107 -23.44 19.38 9.20
N LYS A 108 -24.01 19.86 10.31
CA LYS A 108 -23.60 21.15 10.92
C LYS A 108 -22.13 21.13 11.35
N ARG A 109 -21.67 20.03 11.96
CA ARG A 109 -20.26 19.86 12.35
C ARG A 109 -19.31 19.78 11.16
N SER A 110 -19.71 19.11 10.07
CA SER A 110 -18.88 19.07 8.85
C SER A 110 -18.76 20.44 8.19
N ASP A 111 -19.85 21.21 8.14
CA ASP A 111 -19.87 22.53 7.51
C ASP A 111 -19.07 23.57 8.31
N GLU A 112 -18.91 23.39 9.62
CA GLU A 112 -18.03 24.20 10.46
C GLU A 112 -16.55 23.85 10.26
N LEU A 113 -16.22 22.57 10.15
CA LEU A 113 -14.83 22.12 9.94
C LEU A 113 -14.30 22.45 8.54
N ASN A 114 -15.15 22.41 7.52
CA ASN A 114 -14.78 22.70 6.12
C ASN A 114 -14.58 24.19 5.81
N LYS A 115 -14.75 25.07 6.78
CA LYS A 115 -14.47 26.51 6.66
C LYS A 115 -13.04 26.88 7.05
N LYS A 116 -12.19 25.90 7.37
CA LYS A 116 -10.73 26.06 7.45
C LYS A 116 -10.13 26.00 6.05
#